data_AF-A0A5J4N9Q8-F1
#
_entry.id   AF-A0A5J4N9Q8-F1
#
_cell.length_a   1.000
_cell.length_b   1.000
_cell.length_c   1.000
_cell.angle_alpha   90.00
_cell.angle_beta   90.00
_cell.angle_gamma   90.00
#
_symmetry.space_group_name_H-M   'P 1'
#
loop_
_entity.id
_entity.type
_entity.pdbx_description
1 polymer ?
#
loop_
_entity_poly.entity_id
_entity_poly.type
_entity_poly.pdbx_seq_one_letter_code
_entity_poly.pdbx_strand_id
1 'polypeptide(L)'
;MVTIDCLPFEIFRSICLFLNAFDLLSLKQVCQKFNKLLGSNFWKRRLLGFSPGDYPCLPNKEVNWVDVSIERDRHLILFGPNSACSQFVRPEATSFGIDAMHIPPIAPELLILGDRGRVVSIFSLKSVSNSEAWTPLSTDARLHSGWIWSIKSLGNSVVTGSWDGNLRHGILSNTGISPQSVYK
;
A
#
# COMPACT_ATOMS: atom_id res chain seq x y z
N MET A 1 28.57 -28.49 -24.36
CA MET A 1 27.71 -28.04 -23.25
C MET A 1 27.36 -26.59 -23.53
N VAL A 2 26.08 -26.24 -23.72
CA VAL A 2 25.67 -24.85 -24.01
C VAL A 2 25.52 -24.13 -22.68
N THR A 3 26.26 -23.05 -22.48
CA THR A 3 26.19 -22.21 -21.28
C THR A 3 25.44 -20.91 -21.58
N ILE A 4 24.83 -20.29 -20.56
CA ILE A 4 24.00 -19.08 -20.71
C ILE A 4 24.78 -17.92 -21.33
N ASP A 5 26.08 -17.84 -21.06
CA ASP A 5 26.97 -16.81 -21.59
C ASP A 5 27.29 -16.99 -23.08
N CYS A 6 27.01 -18.14 -23.69
CA CYS A 6 27.16 -18.38 -25.13
C CYS A 6 25.90 -18.07 -25.92
N LEU A 7 24.79 -17.72 -25.27
CA LEU A 7 23.52 -17.45 -25.95
C LEU A 7 23.57 -16.14 -26.75
N PRO A 8 22.89 -16.07 -27.91
CA PRO A 8 22.59 -14.81 -28.57
C PRO A 8 21.88 -13.86 -27.61
N PHE A 9 22.14 -12.56 -27.74
CA PHE A 9 21.64 -11.56 -26.81
C PHE A 9 20.11 -11.54 -26.73
N GLU A 10 19.42 -11.77 -27.84
CA GLU A 10 17.97 -11.79 -27.96
C GLU A 10 17.37 -12.93 -27.13
N ILE A 11 18.01 -14.10 -27.16
CA ILE A 11 17.58 -15.28 -26.40
C ILE A 11 17.84 -15.05 -24.91
N PHE A 12 19.04 -14.56 -24.56
CA PHE A 12 19.38 -14.19 -23.19
C PHE A 12 18.38 -13.16 -22.62
N ARG A 13 18.08 -12.11 -23.38
CA ARG A 13 17.11 -11.07 -23.01
C ARG A 13 15.72 -11.67 -22.81
N SER A 14 15.28 -12.57 -23.68
CA SER A 14 13.97 -13.22 -23.59
C SER A 14 13.85 -14.05 -22.32
N ILE A 15 14.88 -14.84 -21.97
CA ILE A 15 14.94 -15.57 -20.70
C ILE A 15 14.84 -14.61 -19.53
N CYS A 16 15.60 -13.51 -19.57
CA CYS A 16 15.59 -12.50 -18.52
C CYS A 16 14.22 -11.83 -18.31
N LEU A 17 13.32 -11.83 -19.30
CA LEU A 17 11.96 -11.28 -19.13
C LEU A 17 11.06 -12.17 -18.26
N PHE A 18 11.38 -13.46 -18.12
CA PHE A 18 10.65 -14.39 -17.25
C PHE A 18 11.15 -14.42 -15.80
N LEU A 19 12.31 -13.82 -15.53
CA LEU A 19 12.87 -13.73 -14.18
C LEU A 19 12.32 -12.50 -13.44
N ASN A 20 12.26 -12.55 -12.11
CA ASN A 20 11.94 -11.37 -11.30
C ASN A 20 13.17 -10.43 -11.17
N ALA A 21 12.95 -9.22 -10.66
CA ALA A 21 13.97 -8.20 -10.51
C ALA A 21 15.10 -8.64 -9.57
N PHE A 22 14.81 -9.38 -8.50
CA PHE A 22 15.81 -9.86 -7.56
C PHE A 22 16.74 -10.90 -8.20
N ASP A 23 16.19 -11.84 -8.97
CA ASP A 23 16.97 -12.84 -9.71
C ASP A 23 17.87 -12.18 -10.75
N LEU A 24 17.37 -11.15 -11.43
CA LEU A 24 18.14 -10.38 -12.40
C LEU A 24 19.28 -9.57 -11.75
N LEU A 25 19.06 -9.04 -10.55
CA LEU A 25 20.11 -8.38 -9.79
C LEU A 25 21.20 -9.38 -9.37
N SER A 26 20.81 -10.58 -8.95
CA SER A 26 21.75 -11.66 -8.68
C SER A 26 22.52 -12.06 -9.94
N LEU A 27 21.84 -12.22 -11.08
CA LEU A 27 22.45 -12.54 -12.38
C LEU A 27 23.45 -11.46 -12.83
N LYS A 28 23.15 -10.19 -12.54
CA LYS A 28 24.04 -9.05 -12.82
C LYS A 28 25.36 -9.12 -12.07
N GLN A 29 25.40 -9.79 -10.91
CA GLN A 29 26.59 -9.96 -10.07
C GLN A 29 27.45 -11.17 -10.47
N VAL A 30 26.90 -12.11 -11.25
CA VAL A 30 27.60 -13.35 -11.63
C VAL A 30 28.84 -13.07 -12.50
N CYS A 31 28.73 -12.17 -13.48
CA CYS A 31 29.86 -11.84 -14.35
C CYS A 31 29.76 -10.44 -14.98
N GLN A 32 30.89 -9.90 -15.44
CA GLN A 32 30.94 -8.58 -16.09
C GLN A 32 30.10 -8.52 -17.37
N LYS A 33 29.96 -9.64 -18.09
CA LYS A 33 29.14 -9.69 -19.30
C LYS A 33 27.67 -9.46 -18.97
N PHE A 34 27.10 -10.20 -18.02
CA PHE A 34 25.71 -9.99 -17.58
C PHE A 34 25.52 -8.62 -16.95
N ASN A 35 26.53 -8.10 -16.24
CA ASN A 35 26.49 -6.75 -15.70
C ASN A 35 26.23 -5.69 -16.79
N LYS A 36 26.97 -5.78 -17.89
CA LYS A 36 26.82 -4.88 -19.05
C LYS A 36 25.48 -5.09 -19.77
N LEU A 37 25.06 -6.35 -19.97
CA LEU A 37 23.81 -6.67 -20.67
C LEU A 37 22.56 -6.22 -19.88
N LEU A 38 22.60 -6.30 -18.55
CA LEU A 38 21.54 -5.88 -17.63
C LEU A 38 21.76 -4.43 -17.12
N GLY A 39 22.16 -3.55 -18.05
CA GLY A 39 22.30 -2.11 -17.82
C GLY A 39 20.97 -1.36 -17.75
N SER A 40 21.01 -0.05 -17.53
CA SER A 40 19.81 0.81 -17.36
C SER A 40 18.78 0.67 -18.48
N ASN A 41 19.24 0.59 -19.74
CA ASN A 41 18.39 0.43 -20.91
C ASN A 41 17.59 -0.88 -20.93
N PHE A 42 18.14 -1.96 -20.38
CA PHE A 42 17.42 -3.23 -20.25
C PHE A 42 16.22 -3.06 -19.32
N TRP A 43 16.43 -2.49 -18.14
CA TRP A 43 15.38 -2.26 -17.14
C TRP A 43 14.29 -1.32 -17.64
N LYS A 44 14.69 -0.22 -18.30
CA LYS A 44 13.75 0.70 -18.96
C LYS A 44 12.87 -0.03 -19.98
N ARG A 45 13.48 -0.80 -20.89
CA ARG A 45 12.73 -1.55 -21.92
C ARG A 45 11.84 -2.64 -21.32
N ARG A 46 12.29 -3.32 -20.27
CA ARG A 46 11.52 -4.34 -19.56
C ARG A 46 10.24 -3.75 -18.97
N LEU A 47 10.36 -2.66 -18.19
CA LEU A 47 9.20 -1.99 -17.57
C LEU A 47 8.22 -1.42 -18.60
N LEU A 48 8.74 -0.74 -19.63
CA LEU A 48 7.90 -0.20 -20.71
C LEU A 48 7.23 -1.31 -21.52
N GLY A 49 7.88 -2.47 -21.69
CA GLY A 49 7.26 -3.63 -22.33
C GLY A 49 6.10 -4.24 -21.54
N PHE A 50 6.06 -4.02 -20.22
CA PHE A 50 4.95 -4.48 -19.37
C PHE A 50 3.82 -3.47 -19.20
N SER A 51 4.05 -2.21 -19.58
CA SER A 51 3.09 -1.12 -19.37
C SER A 51 2.47 -0.75 -20.73
N PRO A 52 1.16 -0.91 -20.93
CA PRO A 52 0.51 -0.39 -22.13
C PRO A 52 0.49 1.15 -22.03
N GLY A 53 1.38 1.81 -22.76
CA GLY A 53 1.48 3.28 -22.81
C GLY A 53 2.67 3.85 -22.03
N ASP A 54 2.62 5.15 -21.75
CA ASP A 54 3.68 5.85 -21.04
C ASP A 54 3.78 5.38 -19.58
N TYR A 55 5.01 5.24 -19.10
CA TYR A 55 5.25 4.89 -17.71
C TYR A 55 4.76 6.03 -16.80
N PRO A 56 3.89 5.77 -15.79
CA PRO A 56 3.31 6.81 -14.96
C PRO A 56 4.38 7.41 -14.03
N CYS A 57 5.07 8.45 -14.49
CA CYS A 57 5.98 9.25 -13.69
C CYS A 57 5.56 10.72 -13.68
N LEU A 58 5.88 11.41 -12.58
CA LEU A 58 5.73 12.86 -12.54
C LEU A 58 6.66 13.51 -13.58
N PRO A 59 6.22 14.58 -14.27
CA PRO A 59 7.09 15.31 -15.18
C PRO A 59 8.40 15.71 -14.51
N ASN A 60 9.52 15.57 -15.23
CA ASN A 60 10.87 15.91 -14.76
C ASN A 60 11.43 15.09 -13.58
N LYS A 61 10.73 14.05 -13.12
CA LYS A 61 11.29 13.14 -12.11
C LYS A 61 12.23 12.15 -12.77
N GLU A 62 13.50 12.14 -12.34
CA GLU A 62 14.43 11.09 -12.73
C GLU A 62 13.95 9.73 -12.19
N VAL A 63 13.91 8.73 -13.09
CA VAL A 63 13.39 7.39 -12.78
C VAL A 63 14.56 6.42 -12.65
N ASN A 64 14.74 5.86 -11.45
CA ASN A 64 15.59 4.69 -11.29
C ASN A 64 14.84 3.44 -11.77
N TRP A 65 15.12 3.01 -13.00
CA TRP A 65 14.46 1.85 -13.63
C TRP A 65 14.65 0.54 -12.89
N VAL A 66 15.73 0.40 -12.10
CA VAL A 66 15.96 -0.78 -11.28
C VAL A 66 15.01 -0.79 -10.08
N ASP A 67 15.02 0.27 -9.28
CA ASP A 67 14.18 0.39 -8.08
C ASP A 67 12.70 0.24 -8.43
N VAL A 68 12.27 0.90 -9.51
CA VAL A 68 10.90 0.81 -10.00
C VAL A 68 10.53 -0.61 -10.44
N SER A 69 11.46 -1.36 -11.04
CA SER A 69 11.22 -2.76 -11.40
C SER A 69 11.07 -3.65 -10.17
N ILE A 70 11.89 -3.41 -9.14
CA ILE A 70 11.79 -4.12 -7.85
C ILE A 70 10.43 -3.84 -7.21
N GLU A 71 10.02 -2.58 -7.15
CA GLU A 71 8.73 -2.19 -6.59
C GLU A 71 7.57 -2.81 -7.37
N ARG A 72 7.65 -2.82 -8.70
CA ARG A 72 6.64 -3.48 -9.54
C ARG A 72 6.52 -4.97 -9.19
N ASP A 73 7.62 -5.69 -9.12
CA ASP A 73 7.61 -7.13 -8.86
C ASP A 73 7.09 -7.42 -7.43
N ARG A 74 7.45 -6.58 -6.43
CA ARG A 74 6.83 -6.62 -5.10
C ARG A 74 5.32 -6.45 -5.15
N HIS A 75 4.82 -5.48 -5.92
CA HIS A 75 3.38 -5.27 -6.09
C HIS A 75 2.71 -6.48 -6.75
N LEU A 76 3.33 -7.11 -7.74
CA LEU A 76 2.77 -8.33 -8.36
C LEU A 76 2.72 -9.52 -7.41
N ILE A 77 3.70 -9.65 -6.52
CA ILE A 77 3.69 -10.71 -5.49
C ILE A 77 2.51 -10.48 -4.53
N LEU A 78 2.27 -9.22 -4.14
CA LEU A 78 1.25 -8.86 -3.15
C LEU A 78 -0.17 -8.74 -3.71
N PHE A 79 -0.32 -8.30 -4.97
CA PHE A 79 -1.62 -7.95 -5.58
C PHE A 79 -1.82 -8.54 -6.98
N GLY A 80 -0.92 -9.43 -7.43
CA GLY A 80 -1.06 -10.10 -8.72
C GLY A 80 -2.16 -11.16 -8.71
N PRO A 81 -2.43 -11.80 -9.87
CA PRO A 81 -3.50 -12.81 -9.99
C PRO A 81 -3.37 -13.99 -9.03
N ASN A 82 -2.14 -14.30 -8.62
CA ASN A 82 -1.81 -15.40 -7.72
C ASN A 82 -1.51 -14.93 -6.29
N SER A 83 -1.84 -13.68 -5.93
CA SER A 83 -1.60 -13.17 -4.60
C SER A 83 -2.48 -13.87 -3.56
N ALA A 84 -1.92 -14.17 -2.40
CA ALA A 84 -2.71 -14.61 -1.26
C ALA A 84 -3.51 -13.44 -0.71
N CYS A 85 -4.84 -13.53 -0.77
CA CYS A 85 -5.73 -12.59 -0.11
C CYS A 85 -6.14 -13.18 1.25
N SER A 86 -5.74 -12.51 2.33
CA SER A 86 -6.20 -12.84 3.67
C SER A 86 -7.47 -12.07 3.98
N GLN A 87 -8.54 -12.80 4.30
CA GLN A 87 -9.80 -12.20 4.75
C GLN A 87 -9.90 -12.33 6.27
N PHE A 88 -10.18 -11.20 6.93
CA PHE A 88 -10.43 -11.15 8.37
C PHE A 88 -11.88 -10.76 8.61
N VAL A 89 -12.58 -11.53 9.43
CA VAL A 89 -13.99 -11.30 9.77
C VAL A 89 -14.11 -11.23 11.28
N ARG A 90 -14.88 -10.26 11.77
CA ARG A 90 -15.30 -10.18 13.17
C ARG A 90 -16.80 -10.51 13.25
N PRO A 91 -17.18 -11.74 13.64
CA PRO A 91 -18.56 -12.23 13.53
C PRO A 91 -19.59 -11.47 14.38
N GLU A 92 -19.15 -10.78 15.43
CA GLU A 92 -20.02 -10.14 16.44
C GLU A 92 -19.78 -8.62 16.54
N ALA A 93 -19.36 -7.98 15.45
CA ALA A 93 -19.21 -6.54 15.44
C ALA A 93 -20.59 -5.86 15.44
N THR A 94 -20.96 -5.23 16.55
CA THR A 94 -22.12 -4.32 16.64
C THR A 94 -21.80 -3.00 15.95
N SER A 95 -21.70 -3.00 14.62
CA SER A 95 -21.56 -1.78 13.83
C SER A 95 -22.83 -1.53 13.01
N PHE A 96 -23.23 -0.26 12.92
CA PHE A 96 -24.40 0.18 12.14
C PHE A 96 -24.09 0.33 10.63
N GLY A 97 -22.94 -0.19 10.17
CA GLY A 97 -22.43 -0.07 8.81
C GLY A 97 -21.26 0.92 8.74
N ILE A 98 -20.18 0.51 8.07
CA ILE A 98 -18.93 1.28 7.93
C ILE A 98 -18.99 2.07 6.62
N ASP A 99 -19.01 3.40 6.71
CA ASP A 99 -18.99 4.28 5.52
C ASP A 99 -17.62 4.96 5.33
N ALA A 100 -16.77 5.00 6.36
CA ALA A 100 -15.44 5.59 6.29
C ALA A 100 -14.37 4.64 6.84
N MET A 101 -13.26 4.52 6.09
CA MET A 101 -12.08 3.75 6.47
C MET A 101 -10.82 4.53 6.12
N HIS A 102 -9.82 4.53 7.01
CA HIS A 102 -8.55 5.21 6.77
C HIS A 102 -7.39 4.53 7.50
N ILE A 103 -6.28 4.34 6.80
CA ILE A 103 -4.99 3.89 7.36
C ILE A 103 -4.06 5.12 7.38
N PRO A 104 -3.69 5.65 8.55
CA PRO A 104 -2.83 6.82 8.64
C PRO A 104 -1.40 6.55 8.10
N PRO A 105 -0.84 7.40 7.21
CA PRO A 105 0.50 7.16 6.67
C PRO A 105 1.62 7.09 7.71
N ILE A 106 1.49 7.80 8.84
CA ILE A 106 2.49 7.82 9.92
C ILE A 106 2.34 6.65 10.91
N ALA A 107 1.18 5.98 10.91
CA ALA A 107 0.85 4.85 11.77
C ALA A 107 0.15 3.76 10.94
N PRO A 108 0.88 3.12 9.99
CA PRO A 108 0.30 2.18 9.02
C PRO A 108 -0.21 0.88 9.65
N GLU A 109 0.07 0.63 10.92
CA GLU A 109 -0.47 -0.46 11.71
C GLU A 109 -1.87 -0.18 12.26
N LEU A 110 -2.37 1.05 12.15
CA LEU A 110 -3.68 1.44 12.65
C LEU A 110 -4.72 1.48 11.53
N LEU A 111 -5.95 1.13 11.88
CA LEU A 111 -7.13 1.23 11.04
C LEU A 111 -8.18 2.08 11.76
N ILE A 112 -8.51 3.24 11.19
CA ILE A 112 -9.56 4.13 11.70
C ILE A 112 -10.83 3.87 10.89
N LEU A 113 -11.92 3.56 11.59
CA LEU A 113 -13.23 3.30 11.01
C LEU A 113 -14.25 4.31 11.52
N GLY A 114 -15.15 4.73 10.64
CA GLY A 114 -16.30 5.56 10.96
C GLY A 114 -17.59 4.86 10.53
N ASP A 115 -18.57 4.81 11.43
CA ASP A 115 -19.82 4.11 11.19
C ASP A 115 -21.07 5.01 11.24
N ARG A 116 -22.22 4.43 10.83
CA ARG A 116 -23.54 5.08 10.91
C ARG A 116 -24.08 5.23 12.33
N GLY A 117 -23.45 4.57 13.30
CA GLY A 117 -23.72 4.71 14.72
C GLY A 117 -23.17 6.01 15.31
N ARG A 118 -22.47 6.81 14.49
CA ARG A 118 -21.75 8.04 14.86
C ARG A 118 -20.45 7.75 15.63
N VAL A 119 -19.95 6.53 15.48
CA VAL A 119 -18.80 6.04 16.23
C VAL A 119 -17.56 6.07 15.34
N VAL A 120 -16.47 6.60 15.88
CA VAL A 120 -15.13 6.42 15.34
C VAL A 120 -14.41 5.36 16.18
N SER A 121 -13.92 4.32 15.52
CA SER A 121 -13.19 3.22 16.16
C SER A 121 -11.80 3.08 15.57
N ILE A 122 -10.81 2.78 16.40
CA ILE A 122 -9.42 2.56 15.99
C ILE A 122 -9.05 1.12 16.31
N PHE A 123 -8.51 0.41 15.33
CA PHE A 123 -8.03 -0.97 15.45
C PHE A 123 -6.54 -1.07 15.14
N SER A 124 -5.88 -2.05 15.74
CA SER A 124 -4.54 -2.47 15.32
C SER A 124 -4.66 -3.55 14.24
N LEU A 125 -4.11 -3.30 13.05
CA LEU A 125 -4.04 -4.29 11.98
C LEU A 125 -3.21 -5.51 12.38
N LYS A 126 -2.23 -5.36 13.29
CA LYS A 126 -1.49 -6.50 13.88
C LYS A 126 -2.40 -7.38 14.73
N SER A 127 -3.35 -6.77 15.45
CA SER A 127 -4.33 -7.52 16.24
C SER A 127 -5.34 -8.22 15.34
N VAL A 128 -5.76 -7.55 14.26
CA VAL A 128 -6.65 -8.13 13.23
C VAL A 128 -6.00 -9.34 12.55
N SER A 129 -4.69 -9.28 12.26
CA SER A 129 -3.99 -10.37 11.58
C SER A 129 -3.74 -11.60 12.45
N ASN A 130 -3.67 -11.42 13.77
CA ASN A 130 -3.16 -12.45 14.70
C ASN A 130 -4.25 -13.09 15.57
N SER A 131 -5.48 -12.57 15.55
CA SER A 131 -6.56 -13.03 16.42
C SER A 131 -7.90 -12.95 15.69
N GLU A 132 -8.78 -13.92 15.93
CA GLU A 132 -10.16 -13.90 15.43
C GLU A 132 -11.06 -12.95 16.24
N ALA A 133 -10.66 -12.61 17.47
CA ALA A 133 -11.43 -11.80 18.41
C ALA A 133 -10.74 -10.46 18.70
N TRP A 134 -10.48 -9.68 17.65
CA TRP A 134 -9.86 -8.35 17.79
C TRP A 134 -10.86 -7.30 18.30
N THR A 135 -10.37 -6.45 19.20
CA THR A 135 -11.13 -5.36 19.83
C THR A 135 -10.58 -4.00 19.40
N PRO A 136 -11.42 -2.94 19.43
CA PRO A 136 -10.92 -1.60 19.18
C PRO A 136 -9.95 -1.19 20.27
N LEU A 137 -8.84 -0.56 19.87
CA LEU A 137 -7.92 0.13 20.77
C LEU A 137 -8.59 1.35 21.41
N SER A 138 -9.46 2.01 20.66
CA SER A 138 -10.19 3.19 21.08
C SER A 138 -11.49 3.30 20.32
N THR A 139 -12.52 3.82 20.98
CA THR A 139 -13.86 4.04 20.43
C THR A 139 -14.39 5.37 20.95
N ASP A 140 -14.80 6.26 20.06
CA ASP A 140 -15.43 7.54 20.41
C ASP A 140 -16.79 7.69 19.70
N ALA A 141 -17.86 7.63 20.49
CA ALA A 141 -19.24 7.83 20.05
C ALA A 141 -19.74 9.27 20.25
N ARG A 142 -18.89 10.17 20.76
CA ARG A 142 -19.22 11.57 21.06
C ARG A 142 -18.57 12.54 20.08
N LEU A 143 -17.69 12.05 19.20
CA LEU A 143 -17.01 12.89 18.23
C LEU A 143 -18.01 13.58 17.32
N HIS A 144 -19.03 12.89 16.80
CA HIS A 144 -20.05 13.50 15.94
C HIS A 144 -21.48 13.17 16.40
N SER A 145 -22.45 13.97 15.95
CA SER A 145 -23.87 13.75 16.17
C SER A 145 -24.58 13.09 14.98
N GLY A 146 -23.85 12.79 13.90
CA GLY A 146 -24.33 12.17 12.67
C GLY A 146 -23.33 11.14 12.13
N TRP A 147 -23.70 10.44 11.05
CA TRP A 147 -22.89 9.37 10.45
C TRP A 147 -21.51 9.87 10.05
N ILE A 148 -20.48 9.07 10.27
CA ILE A 148 -19.12 9.39 9.83
C ILE A 148 -18.97 8.92 8.38
N TRP A 149 -18.63 9.84 7.46
CA TRP A 149 -18.57 9.54 6.02
C TRP A 149 -17.20 9.81 5.38
N SER A 150 -16.31 10.51 6.09
CA SER A 150 -14.95 10.76 5.61
C SER A 150 -13.96 10.84 6.77
N ILE A 151 -12.80 10.23 6.58
CA ILE A 151 -11.66 10.31 7.49
C ILE A 151 -10.41 10.53 6.63
N LYS A 152 -9.60 11.52 6.96
CA LYS A 152 -8.30 11.78 6.34
C LYS A 152 -7.28 12.16 7.39
N SER A 153 -6.00 11.92 7.12
CA SER A 153 -4.92 12.33 8.02
C SER A 153 -3.72 12.89 7.28
N LEU A 154 -3.00 13.79 7.96
CA LEU A 154 -1.72 14.34 7.53
C LEU A 154 -0.82 14.49 8.76
N GLY A 155 0.29 13.76 8.78
CA GLY A 155 1.07 13.58 10.01
C GLY A 155 0.18 12.99 11.12
N ASN A 156 0.22 13.60 12.30
CA ASN A 156 -0.64 13.21 13.43
C ASN A 156 -2.03 13.87 13.38
N SER A 157 -2.29 14.77 12.43
CA SER A 157 -3.59 15.44 12.34
C SER A 157 -4.59 14.53 11.63
N VAL A 158 -5.77 14.38 12.19
CA VAL A 158 -6.88 13.61 11.63
C VAL A 158 -8.09 14.54 11.49
N VAL A 159 -8.70 14.52 10.31
CA VAL A 159 -9.95 15.23 10.02
C VAL A 159 -11.03 14.20 9.74
N THR A 160 -12.16 14.38 10.42
CA THR A 160 -13.34 13.52 10.33
C THR A 160 -14.52 14.36 9.86
N GLY A 161 -15.25 13.84 8.87
CA GLY A 161 -16.44 14.47 8.32
C GLY A 161 -17.68 13.67 8.68
N SER A 162 -18.75 14.38 9.03
CA SER A 162 -20.03 13.77 9.39
C SER A 162 -21.24 14.41 8.71
N TRP A 163 -22.32 13.65 8.69
CA TRP A 163 -23.66 14.11 8.33
C TRP A 163 -24.28 15.08 9.35
N ASP A 164 -23.63 15.34 10.50
CA ASP A 164 -24.00 16.45 11.38
C ASP A 164 -23.62 17.84 10.84
N GLY A 165 -23.05 17.89 9.63
CA GLY A 165 -22.66 19.13 8.96
C GLY A 165 -21.35 19.73 9.47
N ASN A 166 -20.57 19.00 10.27
CA ASN A 166 -19.28 19.49 10.77
C ASN A 166 -18.11 18.62 10.28
N LEU A 167 -16.99 19.30 10.04
CA LEU A 167 -15.66 18.69 9.99
C LEU A 167 -15.00 18.85 11.36
N ARG A 168 -14.45 17.77 11.91
CA ARG A 168 -13.73 17.80 13.18
C ARG A 168 -12.29 17.41 12.97
N HIS A 169 -11.41 18.28 13.44
CA HIS A 169 -9.98 18.05 13.46
C HIS A 169 -9.56 17.62 14.86
N GLY A 170 -8.72 16.60 14.91
CA GLY A 170 -8.07 16.13 16.12
C GLY A 170 -6.67 15.62 15.87
N ILE A 171 -5.95 15.31 16.94
CA ILE A 171 -4.61 14.74 16.89
C ILE A 171 -4.70 13.25 17.25
N LEU A 172 -4.19 12.41 16.36
CA LEU A 172 -4.03 10.98 16.57
C LEU A 172 -2.96 10.73 17.63
N SER A 173 -3.33 9.95 18.64
CA SER A 173 -2.43 9.44 19.67
C SER A 173 -2.60 7.93 19.79
N ASN A 174 -1.76 7.31 20.62
CA ASN A 174 -1.85 5.88 20.93
C ASN A 174 -3.17 5.50 21.62
N THR A 175 -3.93 6.48 22.13
CA THR A 175 -5.17 6.27 22.91
C THR A 175 -6.44 6.68 22.16
N GLY A 176 -6.34 7.27 20.96
CA GLY A 176 -7.51 7.74 20.23
C GLY A 176 -7.24 8.97 19.36
N ILE A 177 -8.32 9.66 19.01
CA ILE A 177 -8.26 10.98 18.38
C ILE A 177 -8.62 12.01 19.44
N SER A 178 -7.68 12.89 19.77
CA SER A 178 -7.90 14.01 20.69
C SER A 178 -8.51 15.19 19.93
N PRO A 179 -9.74 15.65 20.25
CA PRO A 179 -10.37 16.76 19.53
C PRO A 179 -9.58 18.06 19.69
N GLN A 180 -9.48 18.84 18.61
CA GLN A 180 -8.80 20.15 18.61
C GLN A 180 -9.73 21.27 18.14
N SER A 181 -10.42 21.08 17.02
CA SER A 181 -11.21 22.13 16.38
C SER A 181 -12.38 21.55 15.58
N VAL A 182 -13.40 22.38 15.40
CA VAL A 182 -14.62 22.05 14.66
C VAL A 182 -14.83 23.13 13.60
N TYR A 183 -15.10 22.70 12.37
CA TYR A 183 -15.39 23.54 11.22
C TYR A 183 -16.79 23.21 10.70
N LYS A 184 -17.50 24.22 10.21
CA LYS A 184 -18.83 24.12 9.61
C LYS A 184 -18.75 24.40 8.13
#